data_AF-A0A963W2S5-F1
#
_entry.id   AF-A0A963W2S5-F1
#
_cell.length_a   1.000
_cell.length_b   1.000
_cell.length_c   1.000
_cell.angle_alpha   90.00
_cell.angle_beta   90.00
_cell.angle_gamma   90.00
#
_symmetry.space_group_name_H-M   'P 1'
#
loop_
_entity.id
_entity.type
_entity.pdbx_description
1 polymer ?
#
loop_
_entity_poly.entity_id
_entity_poly.type
_entity_poly.pdbx_seq_one_letter_code
_entity_poly.pdbx_strand_id
1 'polypeptide(L)' 'CPAEAILPDTESGLEQWLEVNTKYSAEWPNITSKKDSPADADDFKGVDGKFEKYFSTEPGEGD' A
#
# COMPACT_ATOMS: atom_id res chain seq x y z
N CYS A 1 12.33 0.71 1.66
CA CYS A 1 11.08 0.07 2.14
C CYS A 1 11.40 -1.38 2.51
N PRO A 2 11.18 -1.83 3.77
CA PRO A 2 11.52 -3.21 4.19
C PRO A 2 10.79 -4.32 3.43
N ALA A 3 9.63 -4.01 2.83
CA ALA A 3 8.86 -4.91 1.98
C ALA A 3 9.16 -4.75 0.48
N GLU A 4 10.09 -3.86 0.10
CA GLU A 4 10.49 -3.57 -1.29
C GLU A 4 9.30 -3.22 -2.21
N ALA A 5 8.20 -2.71 -1.65
CA ALA A 5 6.92 -2.51 -2.35
C ALA A 5 6.76 -1.13 -3.01
N ILE A 6 7.82 -0.33 -3.10
CA ILE A 6 7.80 0.99 -3.76
C ILE A 6 8.68 0.89 -4.99
N LEU A 7 8.05 0.97 -6.16
CA LEU A 7 8.67 0.82 -7.47
C LEU A 7 8.47 2.09 -8.30
N PRO A 8 9.37 2.40 -9.25
CA PRO A 8 9.19 3.53 -10.15
C PRO A 8 8.00 3.30 -11.09
N ASP A 9 7.30 4.37 -11.45
CA ASP A 9 6.16 4.37 -12.37
C ASP A 9 6.54 4.02 -13.82
N THR A 10 7.84 3.99 -14.13
CA THR A 10 8.39 3.57 -15.43
C THR A 10 8.52 2.06 -15.59
N GLU A 11 8.32 1.29 -14.52
CA GLU A 11 8.36 -0.17 -14.56
C GLU A 11 7.05 -0.75 -15.11
N SER A 12 7.16 -1.79 -15.94
CA SER A 12 6.02 -2.44 -16.58
C SER A 12 5.24 -3.33 -15.61
N GLY A 13 3.92 -3.46 -15.81
CA GLY A 13 3.09 -4.36 -14.99
C GLY A 13 2.58 -3.71 -13.69
N LEU A 14 2.69 -2.39 -13.57
CA LEU A 14 2.24 -1.62 -12.41
C LEU A 14 0.92 -0.86 -12.67
N GLU A 15 0.25 -1.09 -13.79
CA GLU A 15 -0.93 -0.33 -14.23
C GLU A 15 -2.04 -0.33 -13.16
N GLN A 16 -2.31 -1.47 -12.54
CA GLN A 16 -3.27 -1.59 -11.44
C GLN A 16 -2.86 -0.74 -10.23
N TRP A 17 -1.58 -0.76 -9.86
CA TRP A 17 -1.08 0.00 -8.71
C TRP A 17 -1.10 1.51 -8.97
N LEU A 18 -0.84 1.94 -10.21
CA LEU A 18 -0.96 3.34 -10.60
C LEU A 18 -2.40 3.84 -10.47
N GLU A 19 -3.39 3.05 -10.89
CA GLU A 19 -4.80 3.39 -10.74
C GLU A 19 -5.22 3.48 -9.26
N VAL A 20 -4.86 2.46 -8.47
CA VAL A 20 -5.13 2.41 -7.03
C VAL A 20 -4.50 3.61 -6.32
N ASN A 21 -3.21 3.88 -6.57
CA ASN A 21 -2.50 4.99 -5.94
C ASN A 21 -3.14 6.34 -6.31
N THR A 22 -3.44 6.55 -7.60
CA THR A 22 -4.05 7.80 -8.09
C THR A 22 -5.40 8.08 -7.44
N LYS A 23 -6.24 7.04 -7.31
CA LYS A 23 -7.58 7.18 -6.71
C LYS A 23 -7.47 7.44 -5.21
N TYR A 24 -6.82 6.55 -4.47
CA TYR A 24 -6.88 6.59 -3.01
C TYR A 24 -5.95 7.66 -2.41
N SER A 25 -4.94 8.16 -3.14
CA SER A 25 -4.17 9.32 -2.67
C SER A 25 -5.02 10.58 -2.54
N ALA A 26 -6.12 10.69 -3.28
CA ALA A 26 -7.06 11.81 -3.20
C ALA A 26 -8.17 11.60 -2.14
N GLU A 27 -8.47 10.34 -1.79
CA GLU A 27 -9.57 9.98 -0.88
C GLU A 27 -9.12 9.71 0.56
N TRP A 28 -7.93 9.12 0.75
CA TRP A 28 -7.42 8.73 2.06
C TRP A 28 -6.74 9.90 2.79
N PRO A 29 -6.77 9.91 4.13
CA PRO A 29 -6.12 10.96 4.91
C PRO A 29 -4.59 10.87 4.76
N ASN A 30 -3.91 12.02 4.88
CA ASN A 30 -2.46 12.07 4.82
C ASN A 30 -1.82 11.37 6.03
N ILE A 31 -0.64 10.79 5.80
CA ILE A 31 0.29 10.34 6.84
C ILE A 31 1.63 11.05 6.61
N THR A 32 2.00 11.93 7.53
CA THR A 32 3.19 12.78 7.45
C THR A 32 4.26 12.37 8.46
N SER A 33 3.90 11.53 9.44
CA SER A 33 4.81 11.00 10.46
C SER A 33 4.84 9.47 10.47
N LYS A 34 6.01 8.89 10.76
CA LYS A 34 6.16 7.44 10.89
C LYS A 34 5.38 6.93 12.12
N LYS A 35 4.51 5.95 11.91
CA LYS A 35 3.86 5.15 12.96
C LYS A 35 4.52 3.78 13.10
N ASP A 36 4.16 3.06 14.16
CA ASP A 36 4.60 1.67 14.34
C ASP A 36 4.02 0.77 13.24
N SER A 37 4.81 -0.20 12.80
CA SER A 37 4.35 -1.20 11.85
C SER A 37 3.35 -2.14 12.51
N PRO A 38 2.39 -2.73 11.76
CA PRO A 38 1.52 -3.78 12.28
C PRO A 38 2.31 -4.93 12.92
N ALA A 39 1.80 -5.50 14.01
CA ALA A 39 2.49 -6.56 14.76
C ALA A 39 2.71 -7.85 13.93
N ASP A 40 1.88 -8.04 12.90
CA ASP A 40 1.88 -9.16 11.95
C ASP A 40 2.57 -8.80 10.62
N ALA A 41 3.24 -7.64 10.51
CA ALA A 41 3.81 -7.16 9.24
C ALA A 41 4.76 -8.17 8.56
N ASP A 42 5.54 -8.93 9.34
CA ASP A 42 6.46 -9.94 8.81
C ASP A 42 5.73 -11.16 8.23
N ASP A 43 4.57 -11.54 8.77
CA ASP A 43 3.76 -12.66 8.27
C ASP A 43 3.14 -12.35 6.89
N PHE A 44 2.92 -11.07 6.59
CA PHE A 44 2.40 -10.60 5.31
C PHE A 44 3.49 -10.25 4.29
N LYS A 45 4.77 -10.37 4.65
CA LYS A 45 5.88 -10.11 3.73
C LYS A 45 5.99 -11.27 2.73
N GLY A 46 5.97 -10.95 1.43
CA GLY A 46 6.11 -11.94 0.35
C GLY A 46 4.87 -12.80 0.09
N VAL A 47 3.73 -12.56 0.76
CA VAL A 47 2.48 -13.25 0.43
C VAL A 47 1.97 -12.78 -0.93
N ASP A 48 1.69 -13.74 -1.82
CA ASP A 48 1.14 -13.46 -3.14
C ASP A 48 -0.35 -13.11 -3.10
N GLY A 49 -0.77 -12.22 -4.01
CA GLY A 49 -2.19 -11.86 -4.20
C GLY A 49 -2.81 -11.17 -2.99
N LYS A 50 -2.04 -10.35 -2.26
CA LYS A 50 -2.55 -9.63 -1.07
C LYS A 50 -3.65 -8.64 -1.42
N PHE A 51 -3.61 -8.05 -2.60
CA PHE A 51 -4.64 -7.13 -3.05
C PHE A 51 -5.99 -7.84 -3.11
N GLU A 52 -6.06 -8.98 -3.79
CA GLU A 52 -7.30 -9.74 -3.95
C GLU A 52 -7.81 -10.33 -2.64
N LYS A 53 -6.90 -10.71 -1.73
CA LYS A 53 -7.24 -11.36 -0.46
C LYS A 53 -7.67 -10.39 0.64
N TYR A 54 -7.09 -9.20 0.69
CA TYR A 54 -7.14 -8.34 1.89
C TYR A 54 -7.43 -6.86 1.61
N PHE A 55 -7.47 -6.42 0.35
CA PHE A 55 -7.69 -5.00 0.07
C PHE A 55 -9.06 -4.52 0.56
N SER A 56 -9.07 -3.39 1.26
CA SER A 56 -10.26 -2.64 1.64
C SER A 56 -10.16 -1.22 1.09
N THR A 57 -11.29 -0.67 0.65
CA THR A 57 -11.37 0.72 0.20
C THR A 57 -11.44 1.72 1.35
N GLU A 58 -11.71 1.24 2.57
CA GLU A 58 -11.79 2.08 3.75
C GLU A 58 -10.41 2.66 4.11
N PRO A 59 -10.32 3.96 4.46
CA PRO A 59 -9.05 4.57 4.82
C PRO A 59 -8.53 4.05 6.16
N GLY A 60 -7.20 4.06 6.31
CA GLY A 60 -6.55 3.95 7.61
C GLY A 60 -6.60 5.25 8.41
N GLU A 61 -5.95 5.25 9.58
CA GLU A 61 -5.81 6.46 10.40
C GLU A 61 -4.71 7.38 9.85
N GLY A 62 -5.07 8.62 9.50
CA GLY A 62 -4.12 9.66 9.11
C GLY A 62 -3.41 10.34 10.29
N ASP A 63 -2.77 11.48 10.02
CA ASP A 63 -2.27 12.45 11.00
C ASP A 63 -2.51 13.91 10.57
#